data_AF-A0A916B3I4-F1
#
_entry.id   AF-A0A916B3I4-F1
#
_cell.length_a   1.000
_cell.length_b   1.000
_cell.length_c   1.000
_cell.angle_alpha   90.00
_cell.angle_beta   90.00
_cell.angle_gamma   90.00
#
_symmetry.space_group_name_H-M   'P 1'
#
loop_
_entity.id
_entity.type
_entity.pdbx_description
1 polymer ?
#
loop_
_entity_poly.entity_id
_entity_poly.type
_entity_poly.pdbx_seq_one_letter_code
_entity_poly.pdbx_strand_id
1 'polypeptide(L)'
;MKDIDTAARTHFIRVYCWTLFPLMFMLVFAPVSFGVKILTSLLGALVAIIIVVVITSFMGRSAGMLYGGGRARISLREQLEGELTTARVSKIEKRFEDALVAVENVLAKDPDFPDALLLKAQILWEGFTDAPAARSIVMKILHLETDKTAPVYRWAGELYKEVAKGQPSIE
;
A
#
# COMPACT_ATOMS: atom_id res chain seq x y z
N MET A 1 -9.04 4.19 11.05
CA MET A 1 -7.60 4.30 11.35
C MET A 1 -7.34 4.63 12.83
N LYS A 2 -8.23 4.23 13.77
CA LYS A 2 -8.20 4.62 15.19
C LYS A 2 -8.10 3.40 16.14
N ASP A 3 -8.20 2.19 15.59
CA ASP A 3 -8.34 0.95 16.38
C ASP A 3 -7.02 0.21 16.61
N ILE A 4 -6.00 0.50 15.79
CA ILE A 4 -4.68 -0.15 15.87
C ILE A 4 -3.93 0.26 17.14
N ASP A 5 -4.16 1.49 17.61
CA ASP A 5 -3.48 2.06 18.78
C ASP A 5 -4.00 1.45 20.10
N THR A 6 -5.28 1.06 20.14
CA THR A 6 -5.92 0.49 21.34
C THR A 6 -5.40 -0.91 21.65
N ALA A 7 -5.13 -1.72 20.62
CA ALA A 7 -4.62 -3.08 20.79
C ALA A 7 -3.17 -3.08 21.30
N ALA A 8 -2.31 -2.23 20.72
CA ALA A 8 -0.92 -2.07 21.15
C ALA A 8 -0.82 -1.56 22.60
N ARG A 9 -1.66 -0.58 22.96
CA ARG A 9 -1.71 -0.02 24.32
C ARG A 9 -2.17 -1.04 25.36
N THR A 10 -3.16 -1.88 25.01
CA THR A 10 -3.65 -2.94 25.92
C THR A 10 -2.59 -4.01 26.14
N HIS A 11 -1.84 -4.38 25.11
CA HIS A 11 -0.76 -5.36 25.23
C HIS A 11 0.42 -4.83 26.06
N PHE A 12 0.75 -3.54 25.91
CA PHE A 12 1.77 -2.89 26.73
C PHE A 12 1.41 -2.86 28.21
N ILE A 13 0.16 -2.46 28.54
CA ILE A 13 -0.33 -2.42 29.94
C ILE A 13 -0.32 -3.82 30.55
N ARG A 14 -0.72 -4.85 29.78
CA ARG A 14 -0.73 -6.24 30.27
C ARG A 14 0.68 -6.74 30.59
N VAL A 15 1.65 -6.52 29.70
CA VAL A 15 3.05 -6.93 29.94
C VAL A 15 3.63 -6.18 31.14
N TYR A 16 3.41 -4.86 31.20
CA TYR A 16 3.90 -4.02 32.30
C TYR A 16 3.35 -4.47 33.66
N CYS A 17 2.04 -4.70 33.76
CA CYS A 17 1.42 -5.19 35.00
C CYS A 17 1.93 -6.58 35.38
N TRP A 18 2.17 -7.48 34.43
CA TRP A 18 2.60 -8.84 34.74
C TRP A 18 4.07 -8.93 35.12
N THR A 19 4.93 -8.03 34.65
CA THR A 19 6.36 -8.02 35.00
C THR A 19 6.65 -7.22 36.27
N LEU A 20 6.00 -6.07 36.48
CA LEU A 20 6.31 -5.20 37.63
C LEU A 20 5.65 -5.64 38.93
N PHE A 21 4.44 -6.21 38.85
CA PHE A 21 3.70 -6.65 40.02
C PHE A 21 4.42 -7.74 40.84
N PRO A 22 4.94 -8.84 40.24
CA PRO A 22 5.67 -9.85 41.01
C PRO A 22 7.01 -9.31 41.53
N LEU A 23 7.66 -8.40 40.82
CA LEU A 23 8.92 -7.79 41.24
C LEU A 23 8.73 -6.88 42.47
N MET A 24 7.66 -6.09 42.48
CA MET A 24 7.25 -5.30 43.65
C MET A 24 6.86 -6.20 44.83
N PHE A 25 6.11 -7.28 44.57
CA PHE A 25 5.68 -8.21 45.60
C PHE A 25 6.87 -8.92 46.28
N MET A 26 7.85 -9.38 45.51
CA MET A 26 9.07 -10.00 46.06
C MET A 26 9.89 -9.05 46.93
N LEU A 27 9.94 -7.75 46.57
CA LEU A 27 10.66 -6.72 47.31
C LEU A 27 10.03 -6.41 48.69
N VAL A 28 8.71 -6.47 48.79
CA VAL A 28 7.97 -6.22 50.04
C VAL A 28 8.25 -7.33 51.07
N PHE A 29 8.22 -8.59 50.63
CA PHE A 29 8.31 -9.76 51.53
C PHE A 29 9.75 -10.24 51.82
N ALA A 30 10.78 -9.66 51.20
CA ALA A 30 12.16 -10.04 51.49
C ALA A 30 12.55 -9.68 52.96
N PRO A 31 13.10 -10.61 53.75
CA PRO A 31 13.48 -10.39 55.15
C PRO A 31 14.84 -9.68 55.23
N VAL A 32 14.89 -8.45 54.73
CA VAL A 32 16.11 -7.63 54.67
C VAL A 32 15.91 -6.34 55.45
N SER A 33 16.96 -5.80 56.08
CA SER A 33 16.89 -4.56 56.85
C SER A 33 16.40 -3.39 56.00
N PHE A 34 15.61 -2.48 56.60
CA PHE A 34 14.89 -1.41 55.91
C PHE A 34 15.78 -0.53 55.00
N GLY A 35 17.04 -0.28 55.40
CA GLY A 35 18.00 0.47 54.59
C GLY A 35 18.46 -0.26 53.32
N VAL A 36 18.62 -1.59 53.38
CA VAL A 36 19.01 -2.39 52.21
C VAL A 36 17.84 -2.52 51.22
N LYS A 37 16.59 -2.53 51.70
CA LYS A 37 15.39 -2.53 50.83
C LYS A 37 15.27 -1.29 49.96
N ILE A 38 15.61 -0.11 50.49
CA ILE A 38 15.57 1.14 49.71
C ILE A 38 16.64 1.11 48.61
N LEU A 39 17.84 0.63 48.94
CA LEU A 39 18.94 0.52 47.98
C LEU A 39 18.64 -0.49 46.86
N THR A 40 18.09 -1.66 47.20
CA THR A 40 17.72 -2.68 46.19
C THR A 40 16.54 -2.26 45.34
N SER A 41 15.57 -1.52 45.90
CA SER A 41 14.43 -0.96 45.15
C SER A 41 14.88 0.09 44.13
N LEU A 42 15.77 1.01 44.53
CA LEU A 42 16.34 2.02 43.62
C LEU A 42 17.14 1.37 42.48
N LEU A 43 17.94 0.35 42.80
CA LEU A 43 18.70 -0.39 41.78
C LEU A 43 17.77 -1.15 40.83
N GLY A 44 16.71 -1.79 41.36
CA GLY A 44 15.70 -2.49 40.56
C GLY A 44 14.94 -1.57 39.61
N ALA A 45 14.57 -0.37 40.06
CA ALA A 45 13.93 0.64 39.23
C ALA A 45 14.84 1.09 38.07
N LEU A 46 16.13 1.27 38.35
CA LEU A 46 17.12 1.68 37.35
C LEU A 46 17.31 0.59 36.28
N VAL A 47 17.37 -0.68 36.69
CA VAL A 47 17.42 -1.83 35.78
C VAL A 47 16.14 -1.94 34.94
N ALA A 48 14.97 -1.72 35.54
CA ALA A 48 13.70 -1.73 34.81
C ALA A 48 13.64 -0.64 33.73
N ILE A 49 14.12 0.58 34.02
CA ILE A 49 14.22 1.67 33.04
C ILE A 49 15.14 1.26 31.88
N ILE A 50 16.30 0.69 32.17
CA ILE A 50 17.24 0.22 31.14
C ILE A 50 16.58 -0.86 30.26
N ILE A 51 15.89 -1.83 30.86
CA ILE A 51 15.18 -2.88 30.12
C ILE A 51 14.11 -2.28 29.20
N VAL A 52 13.32 -1.31 29.68
CA VAL A 52 12.31 -0.64 28.85
C VAL A 52 12.96 0.13 27.69
N VAL A 53 14.08 0.82 27.91
CA VAL A 53 14.83 1.52 26.85
C VAL A 53 15.41 0.54 25.83
N VAL A 54 15.93 -0.60 26.27
CA VAL A 54 16.45 -1.65 25.38
C VAL A 54 15.31 -2.28 24.57
N ILE A 55 14.18 -2.61 25.19
CA ILE A 55 13.03 -3.18 24.49
C ILE A 55 12.44 -2.18 23.48
N THR A 56 12.29 -0.90 23.86
CA THR A 56 11.74 0.13 22.95
C THR A 56 12.69 0.44 21.79
N SER A 57 14.00 0.51 22.04
CA SER A 57 14.99 0.70 20.97
C SER A 57 15.11 -0.52 20.04
N PHE A 58 14.97 -1.73 20.59
CA PHE A 58 14.94 -2.96 19.80
C PHE A 58 13.65 -3.06 18.98
N MET A 59 12.48 -2.76 19.57
CA MET A 59 11.19 -2.73 18.88
C MET A 59 11.16 -1.65 17.79
N GLY A 60 11.76 -0.47 18.00
CA GLY A 60 11.86 0.55 16.96
C GLY A 60 12.66 0.08 15.74
N ARG A 61 13.76 -0.67 15.95
CA ARG A 61 14.57 -1.26 14.87
C ARG A 61 13.92 -2.48 14.21
N SER A 62 13.22 -3.30 14.98
CA SER A 62 12.58 -4.53 14.46
C SER A 62 11.19 -4.27 13.87
N ALA A 63 10.47 -3.22 14.26
CA ALA A 63 9.25 -2.78 13.58
C ALA A 63 9.55 -2.35 12.14
N GLY A 64 10.66 -1.66 11.89
CA GLY A 64 11.13 -1.36 10.53
C GLY A 64 11.50 -2.60 9.71
N MET A 65 11.85 -3.71 10.37
CA MET A 65 12.22 -4.97 9.71
C MET A 65 11.01 -5.91 9.51
N LEU A 66 10.04 -5.90 10.41
CA LEU A 66 8.79 -6.66 10.29
C LEU A 66 7.76 -5.97 9.38
N TYR A 67 7.73 -4.64 9.36
CA TYR A 67 6.85 -3.87 8.47
C TYR A 67 7.55 -3.31 7.22
N GLY A 68 8.88 -3.27 7.18
CA GLY A 68 9.66 -2.72 6.05
C GLY A 68 10.78 -3.63 5.50
N GLY A 69 10.91 -4.86 6.00
CA GLY A 69 12.03 -5.77 5.68
C GLY A 69 11.74 -6.82 4.61
N GLY A 70 10.71 -6.64 3.79
CA GLY A 70 10.63 -7.28 2.50
C GLY A 70 10.78 -6.22 1.44
N ARG A 71 12.00 -6.02 0.90
CA ARG A 71 12.08 -5.68 -0.53
C ARG A 71 11.54 -6.89 -1.26
N ALA A 72 10.21 -7.04 -1.26
CA ALA A 72 9.55 -7.81 -2.27
C ALA A 72 10.13 -7.27 -3.58
N ARG A 73 10.66 -8.14 -4.41
CA ARG A 73 10.88 -7.79 -5.81
C ARG A 73 9.48 -7.50 -6.36
N ILE A 74 9.00 -6.28 -6.13
CA ILE A 74 7.77 -5.77 -6.73
C ILE A 74 7.98 -6.02 -8.22
N SER A 75 7.12 -6.84 -8.80
CA SER A 75 7.25 -7.15 -10.21
C SER A 75 7.14 -5.83 -10.99
N LEU A 76 7.81 -5.72 -12.14
CA LEU A 76 7.74 -4.50 -12.95
C LEU A 76 6.28 -4.08 -13.19
N ARG A 77 5.38 -5.05 -13.41
CA ARG A 77 3.94 -4.81 -13.58
C ARG A 77 3.26 -4.29 -12.32
N GLU A 78 3.56 -4.81 -11.15
CA GLU A 78 3.01 -4.33 -9.88
C GLU A 78 3.50 -2.90 -9.55
N GLN A 79 4.74 -2.56 -9.91
CA GLN A 79 5.23 -1.19 -9.81
C GLN A 79 4.50 -0.26 -10.79
N LEU A 80 4.29 -0.72 -12.03
CA LEU A 80 3.55 0.01 -13.05
C LEU A 80 2.07 0.18 -12.72
N GLU A 81 1.44 -0.78 -12.05
CA GLU A 81 0.07 -0.67 -11.53
C GLU A 81 -0.07 0.46 -10.50
N GLY A 82 0.95 0.62 -9.65
CA GLY A 82 1.05 1.76 -8.72
C GLY A 82 1.09 3.09 -9.46
N GLU A 83 1.96 3.22 -10.46
CA GLU A 83 2.06 4.41 -11.32
C GLU A 83 0.77 4.67 -12.11
N LEU A 84 0.12 3.61 -12.61
CA LEU A 84 -1.14 3.69 -13.35
C LEU A 84 -2.30 4.20 -12.48
N THR A 85 -2.26 3.95 -11.17
CA THR A 85 -3.26 4.44 -10.23
C THR A 85 -3.24 5.97 -10.17
N THR A 86 -2.07 6.60 -10.24
CA THR A 86 -1.94 8.07 -10.34
C THR A 86 -2.57 8.61 -11.62
N ALA A 87 -2.41 7.91 -12.75
CA ALA A 87 -3.06 8.27 -14.00
C ALA A 87 -4.60 8.18 -13.92
N ARG A 88 -5.13 7.14 -13.25
CA ARG A 88 -6.58 7.01 -13.02
C ARG A 88 -7.15 8.15 -12.20
N VAL A 89 -6.45 8.57 -11.14
CA VAL A 89 -6.85 9.72 -10.32
C VAL A 89 -6.88 10.99 -11.18
N SER A 90 -5.84 11.21 -12.00
CA SER A 90 -5.78 12.37 -12.91
C SER A 90 -6.95 12.37 -13.92
N LYS A 91 -7.35 11.20 -14.42
CA LYS A 91 -8.55 11.05 -15.27
C LYS A 91 -9.82 11.47 -14.53
N ILE A 92 -10.00 11.02 -13.28
CA ILE A 92 -11.19 11.36 -12.46
C ILE A 92 -11.26 12.88 -12.22
N GLU A 93 -10.11 13.52 -12.03
CA GLU A 93 -9.99 14.97 -11.89
C GLU A 93 -10.13 15.74 -13.22
N LYS A 94 -10.44 15.04 -14.33
CA LYS A 94 -10.56 15.59 -15.69
C LYS A 94 -9.28 16.23 -16.22
N ARG A 95 -8.13 15.90 -15.65
CA ARG A 95 -6.80 16.32 -16.13
C ARG A 95 -6.30 15.32 -17.16
N PHE A 96 -6.94 15.32 -18.33
CA PHE A 96 -6.72 14.30 -19.36
C PHE A 96 -5.31 14.35 -19.97
N GLU A 97 -4.70 15.53 -20.08
CA GLU A 97 -3.32 15.70 -20.55
C GLU A 97 -2.31 15.07 -19.57
N ASP A 98 -2.40 15.42 -18.28
CA ASP A 98 -1.56 14.83 -17.22
C ASP A 98 -1.73 13.30 -17.16
N ALA A 99 -2.98 12.83 -17.25
CA ALA A 99 -3.31 11.41 -17.25
C ALA A 99 -2.69 10.70 -18.46
N LEU A 100 -2.73 11.31 -19.65
CA LEU A 100 -2.13 10.76 -20.86
C LEU A 100 -0.62 10.62 -20.73
N VAL A 101 0.07 11.67 -20.26
CA VAL A 101 1.52 11.65 -20.02
C VAL A 101 1.90 10.54 -19.04
N ALA A 102 1.14 10.40 -17.95
CA ALA A 102 1.38 9.35 -16.96
C ALA A 102 1.21 7.93 -17.55
N VAL A 103 0.19 7.72 -18.39
CA VAL A 103 -0.02 6.44 -19.08
C VAL A 103 1.08 6.17 -20.11
N GLU A 104 1.54 7.18 -20.83
CA GLU A 104 2.63 7.02 -21.79
C GLU A 104 3.96 6.65 -21.13
N ASN A 105 4.23 7.19 -19.95
CA ASN A 105 5.40 6.79 -19.16
C ASN A 105 5.35 5.31 -18.73
N VAL A 106 4.15 4.80 -18.42
CA VAL A 106 3.94 3.38 -18.10
C VAL A 106 4.13 2.52 -19.36
N LEU A 107 3.53 2.92 -20.49
CA LEU A 107 3.65 2.21 -21.76
C LEU A 107 5.06 2.26 -22.35
N ALA A 108 5.87 3.27 -22.02
CA ALA A 108 7.27 3.31 -22.41
C ALA A 108 8.10 2.20 -21.73
N LYS A 109 7.66 1.73 -20.55
CA LYS A 109 8.31 0.63 -19.80
C LYS A 109 7.74 -0.74 -20.19
N ASP A 110 6.42 -0.85 -20.38
CA ASP A 110 5.74 -2.06 -20.88
C ASP A 110 4.73 -1.68 -21.98
N PRO A 111 5.12 -1.75 -23.28
CA PRO A 111 4.27 -1.35 -24.42
C PRO A 111 3.02 -2.21 -24.62
N ASP A 112 3.00 -3.40 -24.03
CA ASP A 112 1.92 -4.38 -24.16
C ASP A 112 1.19 -4.57 -22.82
N PHE A 113 1.25 -3.57 -21.94
CA PHE A 113 0.51 -3.57 -20.68
C PHE A 113 -0.99 -3.27 -20.91
N PRO A 114 -1.88 -4.27 -20.76
CA PRO A 114 -3.27 -4.15 -21.21
C PRO A 114 -4.06 -3.08 -20.46
N ASP A 115 -3.82 -2.94 -19.15
CA ASP A 115 -4.49 -1.93 -18.31
C ASP A 115 -4.12 -0.50 -18.70
N ALA A 116 -2.85 -0.25 -19.05
CA ALA A 116 -2.41 1.06 -19.50
C ALA A 116 -2.95 1.39 -20.90
N LEU A 117 -3.00 0.42 -21.80
CA LEU A 117 -3.63 0.59 -23.12
C LEU A 117 -5.12 0.91 -22.98
N LEU A 118 -5.84 0.21 -22.09
CA LEU A 118 -7.26 0.46 -21.85
C LEU A 118 -7.48 1.88 -21.29
N LEU A 119 -6.65 2.30 -20.33
CA LEU A 119 -6.73 3.64 -19.77
C LEU A 119 -6.42 4.73 -20.81
N LYS A 120 -5.42 4.50 -21.69
CA LYS A 120 -5.12 5.40 -22.81
C LYS A 120 -6.33 5.55 -23.74
N ALA A 121 -6.97 4.45 -24.11
CA ALA A 121 -8.15 4.48 -24.97
C ALA A 121 -9.32 5.23 -24.33
N GLN A 122 -9.56 5.03 -23.03
CA GLN A 122 -10.59 5.78 -22.30
C GLN A 122 -10.30 7.29 -22.27
N ILE A 123 -9.05 7.67 -21.99
CA ILE A 123 -8.64 9.09 -21.96
C ILE A 123 -8.81 9.73 -23.34
N LEU A 124 -8.44 9.04 -24.43
CA LEU A 124 -8.60 9.54 -25.79
C LEU A 124 -10.07 9.72 -26.18
N TRP A 125 -10.94 8.78 -25.76
CA TRP A 125 -12.37 8.86 -26.01
C TRP A 125 -13.05 9.96 -25.17
N GLU A 126 -12.85 9.95 -23.85
CA GLU A 126 -13.52 10.85 -22.91
C GLU A 126 -12.95 12.28 -22.95
N GLY A 127 -11.63 12.41 -23.07
CA GLY A 127 -10.92 13.69 -22.94
C GLY A 127 -10.68 14.40 -24.26
N PHE A 128 -10.41 13.65 -25.33
CA PHE A 128 -10.01 14.22 -26.63
C PHE A 128 -11.04 13.97 -27.74
N THR A 129 -12.10 13.19 -27.48
CA THR A 129 -13.10 12.76 -28.47
C THR A 129 -12.48 12.08 -29.70
N ASP A 130 -11.27 11.50 -29.55
CA ASP A 130 -10.55 10.84 -30.63
C ASP A 130 -10.97 9.38 -30.75
N ALA A 131 -12.15 9.19 -31.33
CA ALA A 131 -12.72 7.88 -31.62
C ALA A 131 -11.80 6.96 -32.45
N PRO A 132 -11.19 7.40 -33.57
CA PRO A 132 -10.35 6.50 -34.37
C PRO A 132 -9.08 6.07 -33.61
N ALA A 133 -8.42 6.96 -32.87
CA ALA A 133 -7.26 6.59 -32.06
C ALA A 133 -7.65 5.61 -30.94
N ALA A 134 -8.73 5.90 -30.20
CA ALA A 134 -9.22 5.01 -29.14
C ALA A 134 -9.56 3.61 -29.69
N ARG A 135 -10.23 3.55 -30.86
CA ARG A 135 -10.58 2.28 -31.51
C ARG A 135 -9.35 1.44 -31.87
N SER A 136 -8.31 2.06 -32.42
CA SER A 136 -7.08 1.36 -32.80
C SER A 136 -6.39 0.71 -31.59
N ILE A 137 -6.36 1.40 -30.46
CA ILE A 137 -5.76 0.90 -29.22
C ILE A 137 -6.58 -0.23 -28.62
N VAL A 138 -7.91 -0.09 -28.59
CA VAL A 138 -8.81 -1.15 -28.10
C VAL A 138 -8.70 -2.41 -28.96
N MET A 139 -8.60 -2.27 -30.29
CA MET A 139 -8.32 -3.40 -31.16
C MET A 139 -6.98 -4.07 -30.84
N LYS A 140 -5.93 -3.30 -30.52
CA LYS A 140 -4.63 -3.85 -30.09
C LYS A 140 -4.80 -4.71 -28.84
N ILE A 141 -5.55 -4.23 -27.83
CA ILE A 141 -5.82 -4.97 -26.59
C ILE A 141 -6.54 -6.29 -26.88
N LEU A 142 -7.59 -6.27 -27.71
CA LEU A 142 -8.36 -7.47 -28.07
C LEU A 142 -7.54 -8.51 -28.86
N HIS A 143 -6.47 -8.09 -29.54
CA HIS A 143 -5.54 -9.00 -30.22
C HIS A 143 -4.46 -9.55 -29.28
N LEU A 144 -3.96 -8.73 -28.35
CA LEU A 144 -2.97 -9.14 -27.36
C LEU A 144 -3.56 -10.09 -26.31
N GLU A 145 -4.75 -9.77 -25.80
CA GLU A 145 -5.41 -10.52 -24.75
C GLU A 145 -6.35 -11.57 -25.38
N THR A 146 -5.87 -12.80 -25.54
CA THR A 146 -6.70 -13.90 -26.08
C THR A 146 -7.68 -14.48 -25.04
N ASP A 147 -7.43 -14.21 -23.75
CA ASP A 147 -8.30 -14.64 -22.66
C ASP A 147 -9.54 -13.74 -22.55
N LYS A 148 -10.67 -14.29 -22.99
CA LYS A 148 -11.97 -13.60 -22.96
C LYS A 148 -12.53 -13.44 -21.54
N THR A 149 -11.97 -14.12 -20.55
CA THR A 149 -12.39 -14.04 -19.16
C THR A 149 -11.72 -12.90 -18.40
N ALA A 150 -10.61 -12.36 -18.94
CA ALA A 150 -9.89 -11.25 -18.35
C ALA A 150 -10.78 -9.99 -18.24
N PRO A 151 -10.78 -9.28 -17.10
CA PRO A 151 -11.54 -8.04 -16.93
C PRO A 151 -11.23 -7.00 -18.00
N VAL A 152 -9.94 -6.87 -18.36
CA VAL A 152 -9.47 -5.93 -19.39
C VAL A 152 -10.08 -6.24 -20.76
N TYR A 153 -10.19 -7.51 -21.12
CA TYR A 153 -10.84 -7.92 -22.38
C TYR A 153 -12.31 -7.50 -22.43
N ARG A 154 -13.04 -7.68 -21.32
CA ARG A 154 -14.45 -7.28 -21.23
C ARG A 154 -14.61 -5.78 -21.36
N TRP A 155 -13.83 -5.01 -20.61
CA TRP A 155 -13.88 -3.54 -20.65
C TRP A 155 -13.43 -2.98 -22.01
N ALA A 156 -12.41 -3.56 -22.63
CA ALA A 156 -12.00 -3.21 -23.99
C ALA A 156 -13.14 -3.48 -24.99
N GLY A 157 -13.83 -4.63 -24.89
CA GLY A 157 -14.97 -4.95 -25.75
C GLY A 157 -16.18 -4.03 -25.56
N GLU A 158 -16.44 -3.58 -24.33
CA GLU A 158 -17.47 -2.59 -24.03
C GLU A 158 -17.12 -1.22 -24.64
N LEU A 159 -15.90 -0.73 -24.38
CA LEU A 159 -15.41 0.53 -24.92
C LEU A 159 -15.41 0.52 -26.46
N TYR A 160 -15.02 -0.58 -27.09
CA TYR A 160 -15.09 -0.74 -28.55
C TYR A 160 -16.50 -0.49 -29.11
N LYS A 161 -17.53 -1.04 -28.43
CA LYS A 161 -18.93 -0.89 -28.84
C LYS A 161 -19.40 0.55 -28.67
N GLU A 162 -18.97 1.24 -27.61
CA GLU A 162 -19.32 2.64 -27.38
C GLU A 162 -18.69 3.56 -28.43
N VAL A 163 -17.39 3.39 -28.68
CA VAL A 163 -16.67 4.17 -29.71
C VAL A 163 -17.28 3.92 -31.10
N ALA A 164 -17.64 2.67 -31.42
CA ALA A 164 -18.27 2.34 -32.69
C ALA A 164 -19.69 2.92 -32.86
N LYS A 165 -20.44 3.12 -31.77
CA LYS A 165 -21.76 3.77 -31.80
C LYS A 165 -21.66 5.29 -31.92
N GLY A 166 -20.59 5.89 -31.39
CA GLY A 166 -20.35 7.33 -31.40
C GLY A 166 -19.78 7.87 -32.72
N GLN A 167 -19.25 7.02 -33.60
CA GLN A 167 -18.82 7.42 -34.93
C GLN A 167 -20.01 7.38 -35.91
N PRO A 168 -20.35 8.48 -36.60
CA PRO A 168 -21.23 8.40 -37.76
C PRO A 168 -20.53 7.54 -38.82
N SER A 169 -21.25 6.56 -39.35
CA SER A 169 -20.80 5.71 -40.45
C SER A 169 -20.33 6.58 -41.61
N ILE A 170 -19.02 6.75 -41.78
CA ILE A 170 -18.47 7.31 -43.00
C ILE A 170 -18.45 6.14 -44.00
N GLU A 171 -19.60 5.93 -44.66
CA GLU A 171 -19.67 5.33 -45.99
C GLU A 171 -19.23 6.35 -47.05
#